data_AF-A0A6B4FZR0-F1
#
_entry.id   AF-A0A6B4FZR0-F1
#
_cell.length_a   1.000
_cell.length_b   1.000
_cell.length_c   1.000
_cell.angle_alpha   90.00
_cell.angle_beta   90.00
_cell.angle_gamma   90.00
#
_symmetry.space_group_name_H-M   'P 1'
#
loop_
_entity.id
_entity.type
_entity.pdbx_description
1 polymer ?
#
loop_
_entity_poly.entity_id
_entity_poly.type
_entity_poly.pdbx_seq_one_letter_code
_entity_poly.pdbx_strand_id
1 'polypeptide(L)'
;MEISVLLKALFGDREFSIMDQSILDYYKKYAENLIVMLNTSKFTEDKWINKFQFEFRYLPFYKINGESDNYNGVDIIGINEGVIDRSCELAYKIVSFFPDLKNFEFIRERFLGIRSSLGVEENSYNITYYVPCKDGDKIIAEFMAMFAIKFVILHEIGHLYNGHVEYLKKKLGVEKLSGYKDENNIPDLDYRTIEMDADAFAISMLVNEIICNSEKYKELKKVLNDENEIYKILAYGINIVFLLMEKDYGINYNNRYLPLTDRRILALDCIITNKSIIKASINDELIREVIYESFINVQNCFYTLENESKENIEKFKDNILNYDHNGIDEVNKRWQFIRNELKNYTRLGLSMW
;
A
#
# COMPACT_ATOMS: atom_id res chain seq x y z
N MET A 1 3.45 -18.75 12.17
CA MET A 1 3.69 -19.45 10.90
C MET A 1 3.64 -18.40 9.79
N GLU A 2 4.73 -17.88 9.25
CA GLU A 2 6.12 -17.72 9.67
C GLU A 2 6.67 -16.71 8.64
N ILE A 3 7.08 -15.51 9.04
CA ILE A 3 7.85 -14.61 8.16
C ILE A 3 9.23 -15.24 7.84
N SER A 4 9.64 -16.25 8.62
CA SER A 4 10.73 -17.15 8.23
C SER A 4 10.44 -18.02 7.00
N VAL A 5 9.20 -18.08 6.48
CA VAL A 5 8.90 -18.73 5.19
C VAL A 5 9.40 -17.88 4.03
N LEU A 6 9.27 -16.55 4.10
CA LEU A 6 9.92 -15.63 3.14
C LEU A 6 11.43 -15.88 3.12
N LEU A 7 12.05 -16.18 4.27
CA LEU A 7 13.49 -16.43 4.37
C LEU A 7 13.92 -17.88 4.04
N LYS A 8 13.14 -18.92 4.36
CA LYS A 8 13.46 -20.31 3.97
C LYS A 8 13.34 -20.53 2.46
N ALA A 9 12.42 -19.80 1.84
CA ALA A 9 12.27 -19.65 0.40
C ALA A 9 13.47 -18.96 -0.26
N LEU A 10 13.95 -17.88 0.35
CA LEU A 10 14.97 -17.01 -0.22
C LEU A 10 16.41 -17.43 0.03
N PHE A 11 16.68 -18.30 1.02
CA PHE A 11 18.05 -18.57 1.50
C PHE A 11 18.40 -20.06 1.70
N GLY A 12 17.71 -20.97 1.02
CA GLY A 12 18.22 -22.33 0.78
C GLY A 12 19.29 -22.36 -0.32
N ASP A 13 20.15 -23.40 -0.35
CA ASP A 13 21.32 -23.57 -1.24
C ASP A 13 21.00 -23.70 -2.76
N ARG A 14 20.11 -22.89 -3.35
CA ARG A 14 19.75 -22.98 -4.78
C ARG A 14 19.59 -21.61 -5.44
N GLU A 15 19.85 -21.62 -6.75
CA GLU A 15 19.82 -20.48 -7.67
C GLU A 15 18.55 -19.61 -7.52
N PHE A 16 18.78 -18.29 -7.54
CA PHE A 16 17.88 -17.24 -7.07
C PHE A 16 16.65 -17.01 -7.98
N SER A 17 15.45 -17.18 -7.42
CA SER A 17 14.21 -16.50 -7.85
C SER A 17 13.48 -16.01 -6.61
N ILE A 18 13.31 -14.70 -6.47
CA ILE A 18 12.66 -14.06 -5.30
C ILE A 18 11.14 -14.20 -5.34
N MET A 19 10.57 -14.54 -6.50
CA MET A 19 9.27 -15.21 -6.57
C MET A 19 9.44 -16.69 -6.24
N ASP A 20 9.51 -17.00 -4.95
CA ASP A 20 9.08 -18.32 -4.51
C ASP A 20 7.55 -18.36 -4.58
N GLN A 21 7.02 -19.44 -5.13
CA GLN A 21 5.60 -19.76 -5.11
C GLN A 21 5.01 -19.63 -3.70
N SER A 22 5.80 -19.87 -2.65
CA SER A 22 5.37 -19.69 -1.26
C SER A 22 4.97 -18.25 -0.91
N ILE A 23 5.63 -17.23 -1.48
CA ILE A 23 5.34 -15.81 -1.29
C ILE A 23 4.05 -15.44 -2.03
N LEU A 24 3.94 -15.90 -3.27
CA LEU A 24 2.74 -15.71 -4.08
C LEU A 24 1.51 -16.35 -3.41
N ASP A 25 1.67 -17.56 -2.89
CA ASP A 25 0.64 -18.27 -2.16
C ASP A 25 0.26 -17.57 -0.85
N TYR A 26 1.22 -16.95 -0.16
CA TYR A 26 0.96 -16.21 1.07
C TYR A 26 0.01 -15.04 0.82
N TYR A 27 0.30 -14.18 -0.16
CA TYR A 27 -0.53 -13.00 -0.43
C TYR A 27 -1.89 -13.34 -1.05
N LYS A 28 -1.94 -14.40 -1.88
CA LYS A 28 -3.21 -14.95 -2.35
C LYS A 28 -4.08 -15.43 -1.19
N LYS A 29 -3.53 -16.25 -0.28
CA LYS A 29 -4.24 -16.72 0.92
C LYS A 29 -4.62 -15.56 1.84
N TYR A 30 -3.80 -14.52 1.93
CA TYR A 30 -4.12 -13.32 2.69
C TYR A 30 -5.40 -12.66 2.15
N ALA A 31 -5.48 -12.44 0.83
CA ALA A 31 -6.67 -11.88 0.19
C ALA A 31 -7.90 -12.78 0.40
N GLU A 32 -7.78 -14.08 0.11
CA GLU A 32 -8.87 -15.05 0.28
C GLU A 32 -9.41 -15.10 1.71
N ASN A 33 -8.52 -15.15 2.71
CA ASN A 33 -8.91 -15.16 4.12
C ASN A 33 -9.61 -13.85 4.53
N LEU A 34 -9.18 -12.72 3.98
CA LEU A 34 -9.84 -11.45 4.25
C LEU A 34 -11.25 -11.41 3.67
N ILE A 35 -11.44 -11.87 2.44
CA ILE A 35 -12.76 -11.95 1.81
C ILE A 35 -13.71 -12.81 2.64
N VAL A 36 -13.25 -13.97 3.12
CA VAL A 36 -14.01 -14.84 4.03
C VAL A 36 -14.37 -14.09 5.32
N MET A 37 -13.41 -13.38 5.92
CA MET A 37 -13.64 -12.60 7.14
C MET A 37 -14.67 -11.48 6.90
N LEU A 38 -14.57 -10.74 5.80
CA LEU A 38 -15.50 -9.66 5.47
C LEU A 38 -16.90 -10.22 5.23
N ASN A 39 -17.05 -11.30 4.45
CA ASN A 39 -18.34 -11.92 4.16
C ASN A 39 -19.02 -12.55 5.38
N THR A 40 -18.26 -12.87 6.43
CA THR A 40 -18.78 -13.39 7.71
C THR A 40 -18.89 -12.32 8.79
N SER A 41 -18.48 -11.09 8.51
CA SER A 41 -18.56 -9.99 9.45
C SER A 41 -20.00 -9.51 9.65
N LYS A 42 -20.33 -9.07 10.87
CA LYS A 42 -21.64 -8.47 11.19
C LYS A 42 -21.89 -7.13 10.48
N PHE A 43 -20.88 -6.58 9.80
CA PHE A 43 -20.93 -5.30 9.12
C PHE A 43 -21.29 -5.45 7.63
N THR A 44 -21.26 -6.66 7.10
CA THR A 44 -21.70 -6.95 5.73
C THR A 44 -23.21 -7.09 5.71
N GLU A 45 -23.88 -6.35 4.82
CA GLU A 45 -25.33 -6.45 4.70
C GLU A 45 -25.74 -7.85 4.20
N ASP A 46 -26.75 -8.45 4.83
CA ASP A 46 -27.21 -9.82 4.54
C ASP A 46 -27.46 -10.09 3.05
N LYS A 47 -27.89 -9.07 2.30
CA LYS A 47 -28.17 -9.16 0.86
C LYS A 47 -26.95 -9.43 -0.02
N TRP A 48 -25.74 -9.26 0.51
CA TRP A 48 -24.48 -9.42 -0.20
C TRP A 48 -23.69 -10.68 0.21
N ILE A 49 -24.06 -11.31 1.33
CA ILE A 49 -23.39 -12.52 1.83
C ILE A 49 -23.47 -13.64 0.79
N ASN A 50 -22.34 -14.25 0.45
CA ASN A 50 -22.19 -15.35 -0.52
C ASN A 50 -22.72 -15.06 -1.94
N LYS A 51 -22.95 -13.80 -2.31
CA LYS A 51 -23.46 -13.45 -3.63
C LYS A 51 -22.39 -13.57 -4.72
N PHE A 52 -21.13 -13.42 -4.36
CA PHE A 52 -20.01 -13.39 -5.29
C PHE A 52 -18.99 -14.47 -4.97
N GLN A 53 -18.48 -15.12 -6.02
CA GLN A 53 -17.23 -15.89 -5.95
C GLN A 53 -16.05 -14.93 -5.95
N PHE A 54 -14.89 -15.37 -5.47
CA PHE A 54 -13.68 -14.56 -5.43
C PHE A 54 -12.54 -15.22 -6.20
N GLU A 55 -11.85 -14.44 -7.01
CA GLU A 55 -10.67 -14.86 -7.75
C GLU A 55 -9.52 -13.85 -7.57
N PHE A 56 -8.35 -14.37 -7.19
CA PHE A 56 -7.13 -13.59 -7.06
C PHE A 56 -6.14 -13.98 -8.16
N ARG A 57 -5.56 -12.99 -8.84
CA ARG A 57 -4.62 -13.16 -9.95
C ARG A 57 -3.35 -12.34 -9.75
N TYR A 58 -2.23 -12.91 -10.23
CA TYR A 58 -1.01 -12.15 -10.47
C TYR A 58 -0.98 -11.75 -11.95
N LEU A 59 -0.67 -10.49 -12.21
CA LEU A 59 -0.56 -9.95 -13.57
C LEU A 59 0.92 -9.77 -13.92
N PRO A 60 1.36 -10.22 -15.11
CA PRO A 60 2.78 -10.27 -15.49
C PRO A 60 3.32 -8.89 -15.92
N PHE A 61 3.12 -7.88 -15.08
CA PHE A 61 3.56 -6.50 -15.31
C PHE A 61 4.49 -6.03 -14.19
N TYR A 62 5.62 -5.45 -14.57
CA TYR A 62 6.62 -4.92 -13.63
C TYR A 62 6.34 -3.48 -13.18
N LYS A 63 5.12 -3.24 -12.68
CA LYS A 63 4.66 -1.91 -12.26
C LYS A 63 3.89 -1.98 -10.94
N ILE A 64 3.86 -0.90 -10.17
CA ILE A 64 3.02 -0.81 -8.97
C ILE A 64 1.59 -0.46 -9.39
N ASN A 65 0.76 -1.49 -9.53
CA ASN A 65 -0.67 -1.34 -9.78
C ASN A 65 -1.44 -2.61 -9.41
N GLY A 66 -2.75 -2.43 -9.24
CA GLY A 66 -3.72 -3.52 -9.24
C GLY A 66 -4.86 -3.25 -10.20
N GLU A 67 -5.79 -4.19 -10.22
CA GLU A 67 -7.08 -4.06 -10.88
C GLU A 67 -8.18 -4.77 -10.07
N SER A 68 -9.37 -4.19 -10.17
CA SER A 68 -10.57 -4.72 -9.53
C SER A 68 -11.70 -4.81 -10.56
N ASP A 69 -12.37 -5.96 -10.58
CA ASP A 69 -13.47 -6.23 -11.49
C ASP A 69 -14.56 -7.11 -10.83
N ASN A 70 -15.78 -6.98 -11.33
CA ASN A 70 -16.90 -7.86 -11.00
C ASN A 70 -17.57 -8.33 -12.30
N TYR A 71 -17.41 -9.60 -12.64
CA TYR A 71 -17.94 -10.17 -13.87
C TYR A 71 -18.69 -11.47 -13.60
N ASN A 72 -19.94 -11.58 -14.08
CA ASN A 72 -20.80 -12.76 -13.93
C ASN A 72 -20.88 -13.33 -12.50
N GLY A 73 -20.92 -12.46 -11.50
CA GLY A 73 -20.98 -12.89 -10.10
C GLY A 73 -19.64 -13.34 -9.51
N VAL A 74 -18.53 -13.03 -10.18
CA VAL A 74 -17.17 -13.25 -9.68
C VAL A 74 -16.50 -11.91 -9.44
N ASP A 75 -16.05 -11.68 -8.22
CA ASP A 75 -15.13 -10.61 -7.88
C ASP A 75 -13.70 -11.04 -8.21
N ILE A 76 -13.01 -10.20 -8.96
CA ILE A 76 -11.66 -10.45 -9.43
C ILE A 76 -10.78 -9.34 -8.90
N ILE A 77 -9.68 -9.73 -8.27
CA ILE A 77 -8.56 -8.84 -7.96
C ILE A 77 -7.32 -9.35 -8.69
N GLY A 78 -6.70 -8.46 -9.44
CA GLY A 78 -5.37 -8.67 -10.00
C GLY A 78 -4.38 -7.73 -9.33
N ILE A 79 -3.22 -8.24 -8.93
CA ILE A 79 -2.08 -7.37 -8.61
C ILE A 79 -0.94 -7.64 -9.57
N ASN A 80 -0.26 -6.59 -9.98
CA ASN A 80 0.95 -6.72 -10.77
C ASN A 80 2.05 -7.42 -9.99
N GLU A 81 2.81 -8.28 -10.65
CA GLU A 81 4.03 -8.89 -10.11
C GLU A 81 5.02 -7.85 -9.56
N GLY A 82 5.13 -6.70 -10.24
CA GLY A 82 5.93 -5.57 -9.78
C GLY A 82 5.55 -5.04 -8.40
N VAL A 83 4.31 -5.26 -7.92
CA VAL A 83 3.90 -4.91 -6.55
C VAL A 83 4.75 -5.62 -5.53
N ILE A 84 5.02 -6.91 -5.72
CA ILE A 84 5.86 -7.70 -4.83
C ILE A 84 7.31 -7.29 -5.00
N ASP A 85 7.82 -7.39 -6.23
CA ASP A 85 9.25 -7.31 -6.46
C ASP A 85 9.83 -5.94 -6.18
N ARG A 86 9.15 -4.88 -6.61
CA ARG A 86 9.65 -3.49 -6.44
C ARG A 86 9.46 -2.98 -5.03
N SER A 87 8.42 -3.46 -4.33
CA SER A 87 8.22 -3.13 -2.93
C SER A 87 9.30 -3.78 -2.07
N CYS A 88 9.62 -5.05 -2.34
CA CYS A 88 10.77 -5.71 -1.74
C CYS A 88 12.07 -5.00 -2.11
N GLU A 89 12.37 -4.78 -3.39
CA GLU A 89 13.59 -4.11 -3.84
C GLU A 89 13.80 -2.78 -3.10
N LEU A 90 12.80 -1.90 -3.10
CA LEU A 90 12.93 -0.58 -2.49
C LEU A 90 13.01 -0.65 -0.96
N ALA A 91 12.24 -1.52 -0.29
CA ALA A 91 12.33 -1.68 1.16
C ALA A 91 13.72 -2.16 1.61
N TYR A 92 14.24 -3.20 0.96
CA TYR A 92 15.56 -3.74 1.23
C TYR A 92 16.66 -2.71 0.91
N LYS A 93 16.52 -1.95 -0.18
CA LYS A 93 17.44 -0.86 -0.54
C LYS A 93 17.44 0.26 0.51
N ILE A 94 16.27 0.75 0.92
CA ILE A 94 16.16 1.80 1.96
C ILE A 94 16.85 1.35 3.25
N VAL A 95 16.51 0.17 3.76
CA VAL A 95 17.05 -0.30 5.05
C VAL A 95 18.56 -0.60 4.96
N SER A 96 19.04 -1.10 3.82
CA SER A 96 20.47 -1.36 3.60
C SER A 96 21.33 -0.10 3.59
N PHE A 97 20.84 0.96 2.95
CA PHE A 97 21.59 2.21 2.82
C PHE A 97 21.33 3.19 3.97
N PHE A 98 20.22 3.03 4.70
CA PHE A 98 19.82 3.89 5.81
C PHE A 98 19.36 3.05 7.02
N PRO A 99 20.27 2.27 7.65
CA PRO A 99 19.91 1.35 8.72
C PRO A 99 19.47 2.07 10.01
N ASP A 100 19.95 3.30 10.22
CA ASP A 100 19.40 4.20 11.23
C ASP A 100 18.32 5.07 10.59
N LEU A 101 17.08 4.55 10.60
CA LEU A 101 15.88 5.24 10.13
C LEU A 101 15.47 6.41 11.05
N LYS A 102 16.31 6.84 12.00
CA LYS A 102 16.15 8.10 12.74
C LYS A 102 17.17 9.15 12.29
N ASN A 103 18.41 8.73 12.03
CA ASN A 103 19.51 9.64 11.69
C ASN A 103 19.83 9.74 10.19
N PHE A 104 19.30 8.84 9.35
CA PHE A 104 19.40 8.88 7.88
C PHE A 104 20.82 9.03 7.33
N GLU A 105 21.80 8.50 8.06
CA GLU A 105 23.17 8.47 7.58
C GLU A 105 23.28 7.40 6.49
N PHE A 106 23.69 7.82 5.29
CA PHE A 106 23.93 6.92 4.17
C PHE A 106 25.14 6.03 4.45
N ILE A 107 24.95 4.71 4.51
CA ILE A 107 26.02 3.74 4.76
C ILE A 107 26.18 2.82 3.56
N ARG A 108 27.37 2.86 2.93
CA ARG A 108 27.65 2.11 1.69
C ARG A 108 28.09 0.65 1.93
N GLU A 109 28.41 0.26 3.17
CA GLU A 109 29.22 -0.93 3.46
C GLU A 109 28.50 -2.06 4.23
N ARG A 110 27.17 -2.17 4.16
CA ARG A 110 26.41 -3.12 5.02
C ARG A 110 25.34 -3.96 4.32
N PHE A 111 25.56 -4.31 3.06
CA PHE A 111 24.61 -5.14 2.32
C PHE A 111 25.27 -6.17 1.40
N LEU A 112 24.51 -7.20 1.06
CA LEU A 112 24.80 -8.11 -0.03
C LEU A 112 23.95 -7.72 -1.26
N GLY A 113 24.58 -7.55 -2.41
CA GLY A 113 23.89 -7.31 -3.67
C GLY A 113 23.54 -8.63 -4.35
N ILE A 114 22.25 -8.90 -4.53
CA ILE A 114 21.75 -10.10 -5.22
C ILE A 114 21.09 -9.64 -6.52
N ARG A 115 21.58 -10.12 -7.66
CA ARG A 115 20.98 -9.84 -8.97
C ARG A 115 20.07 -10.98 -9.38
N SER A 116 18.85 -10.64 -9.78
CA SER A 116 17.87 -11.58 -10.32
C SER A 116 17.36 -11.06 -11.65
N SER A 117 17.22 -11.95 -12.63
CA SER A 117 16.49 -11.69 -13.87
C SER A 117 15.12 -12.35 -13.74
N LEU A 118 14.05 -11.56 -13.84
CA LEU A 118 12.67 -12.01 -13.65
C LEU A 118 11.85 -11.70 -14.91
N GLY A 119 10.75 -12.43 -15.11
CA GLY A 119 9.86 -12.30 -16.28
C GLY A 119 10.10 -13.31 -17.39
N VAL A 120 9.18 -13.33 -18.37
CA VAL A 120 9.26 -14.16 -19.60
C VAL A 120 9.94 -13.36 -20.70
N GLU A 121 10.79 -13.98 -21.54
CA GLU A 121 11.75 -13.38 -22.50
C GLU A 121 11.48 -11.93 -22.97
N GLU A 122 10.29 -11.61 -23.48
CA GLU A 122 9.94 -10.26 -24.00
C GLU A 122 9.69 -9.18 -22.92
N ASN A 123 9.41 -9.57 -21.68
CA ASN A 123 9.16 -8.68 -20.53
C ASN A 123 10.17 -8.94 -19.38
N SER A 124 11.36 -9.45 -19.69
CA SER A 124 12.37 -9.68 -18.67
C SER A 124 12.89 -8.37 -18.06
N TYR A 125 13.03 -8.33 -16.74
CA TYR A 125 13.59 -7.21 -16.00
C TYR A 125 14.67 -7.69 -15.03
N ASN A 126 15.69 -6.85 -14.83
CA ASN A 126 16.77 -7.12 -13.90
C ASN A 126 16.53 -6.36 -12.61
N ILE A 127 16.54 -7.07 -11.49
CA ILE A 127 16.43 -6.50 -10.16
C ILE A 127 17.73 -6.71 -9.40
N THR A 128 18.13 -5.71 -8.61
CA THR A 128 19.19 -5.87 -7.64
C THR A 128 18.65 -5.66 -6.23
N TYR A 129 18.61 -6.73 -5.45
CA TYR A 129 18.23 -6.66 -4.04
C TYR A 129 19.47 -6.36 -3.21
N TYR A 130 19.37 -5.31 -2.40
CA TYR A 130 20.38 -4.91 -1.44
C TYR A 130 19.95 -5.47 -0.09
N VAL A 131 20.48 -6.62 0.32
CA VAL A 131 20.06 -7.31 1.55
C VAL A 131 20.86 -6.82 2.74
N PRO A 132 20.22 -6.27 3.80
CA PRO A 132 20.92 -5.84 5.01
C PRO A 132 21.69 -7.00 5.65
N CYS A 133 22.89 -6.75 6.16
CA CYS A 133 23.66 -7.79 6.84
C CYS A 133 23.07 -8.18 8.21
N LYS A 134 22.39 -7.27 8.91
CA LYS A 134 21.81 -7.52 10.25
C LYS A 134 20.42 -8.12 10.14
N ASP A 135 20.13 -9.13 10.97
CA ASP A 135 18.84 -9.81 10.93
C ASP A 135 17.67 -8.91 11.36
N GLY A 136 17.89 -8.00 12.32
CA GLY A 136 16.87 -7.03 12.71
C GLY A 136 16.48 -6.09 11.56
N ASP A 137 17.47 -5.66 10.78
CA ASP A 137 17.26 -4.79 9.62
C ASP A 137 16.53 -5.53 8.50
N LYS A 138 16.84 -6.83 8.28
CA LYS A 138 16.08 -7.67 7.33
C LYS A 138 14.61 -7.78 7.75
N ILE A 139 14.33 -8.04 9.03
CA ILE A 139 12.97 -8.10 9.56
C ILE A 139 12.23 -6.78 9.29
N ILE A 140 12.88 -5.64 9.53
CA ILE A 140 12.27 -4.32 9.24
C ILE A 140 11.94 -4.20 7.75
N ALA A 141 12.88 -4.51 6.85
CA ALA A 141 12.66 -4.43 5.39
C ALA A 141 11.51 -5.34 4.93
N GLU A 142 11.41 -6.56 5.48
CA GLU A 142 10.35 -7.52 5.18
C GLU A 142 8.97 -6.99 5.60
N PHE A 143 8.86 -6.43 6.81
CA PHE A 143 7.60 -5.86 7.27
C PHE A 143 7.23 -4.59 6.49
N MET A 144 8.21 -3.76 6.09
CA MET A 144 7.98 -2.62 5.21
C MET A 144 7.39 -3.07 3.86
N ALA A 145 8.03 -4.05 3.20
CA ALA A 145 7.54 -4.61 1.93
C ALA A 145 6.16 -5.28 2.10
N MET A 146 5.96 -6.02 3.20
CA MET A 146 4.68 -6.66 3.49
C MET A 146 3.55 -5.65 3.63
N PHE A 147 3.76 -4.53 4.32
CA PHE A 147 2.75 -3.47 4.42
C PHE A 147 2.45 -2.83 3.06
N ALA A 148 3.48 -2.59 2.23
CA ALA A 148 3.30 -2.07 0.87
C ALA A 148 2.44 -3.02 0.00
N ILE A 149 2.77 -4.31 -0.01
CA ILE A 149 2.05 -5.31 -0.82
C ILE A 149 0.60 -5.49 -0.31
N LYS A 150 0.42 -5.61 1.00
CA LYS A 150 -0.92 -5.71 1.61
C LYS A 150 -1.74 -4.45 1.34
N PHE A 151 -1.15 -3.27 1.36
CA PHE A 151 -1.83 -2.02 1.05
C PHE A 151 -2.45 -2.07 -0.35
N VAL A 152 -1.71 -2.47 -1.37
CA VAL A 152 -2.23 -2.59 -2.74
C VAL A 152 -3.36 -3.63 -2.81
N ILE A 153 -3.18 -4.82 -2.22
CA ILE A 153 -4.23 -5.86 -2.20
C ILE A 153 -5.50 -5.33 -1.54
N LEU A 154 -5.36 -4.67 -0.39
CA LEU A 154 -6.49 -4.14 0.35
C LEU A 154 -7.18 -2.98 -0.37
N HIS A 155 -6.43 -2.14 -1.07
CA HIS A 155 -6.96 -1.05 -1.88
C HIS A 155 -7.89 -1.60 -2.97
N GLU A 156 -7.45 -2.65 -3.69
CA GLU A 156 -8.31 -3.34 -4.66
C GLU A 156 -9.55 -3.99 -4.01
N ILE A 157 -9.38 -4.63 -2.85
CA ILE A 157 -10.53 -5.14 -2.07
C ILE A 157 -11.49 -3.99 -1.71
N GLY A 158 -10.96 -2.81 -1.37
CA GLY A 158 -11.73 -1.60 -1.09
C GLY A 158 -12.60 -1.18 -2.26
N HIS A 159 -12.09 -1.20 -3.49
CA HIS A 159 -12.90 -0.92 -4.68
C HIS A 159 -14.11 -1.84 -4.85
N LEU A 160 -13.97 -3.12 -4.49
CA LEU A 160 -15.08 -4.08 -4.55
C LEU A 160 -16.07 -3.88 -3.39
N TYR A 161 -15.58 -3.77 -2.17
CA TYR A 161 -16.43 -3.77 -0.97
C TYR A 161 -17.11 -2.44 -0.69
N ASN A 162 -16.48 -1.32 -1.05
CA ASN A 162 -17.12 0.01 -0.98
C ASN A 162 -18.04 0.28 -2.18
N GLY A 163 -18.14 -0.69 -3.10
CA GLY A 163 -19.08 -0.67 -4.22
C GLY A 163 -18.63 0.20 -5.41
N HIS A 164 -17.35 0.58 -5.46
CA HIS A 164 -16.79 1.43 -6.51
C HIS A 164 -16.92 0.80 -7.90
N VAL A 165 -16.55 -0.48 -8.02
CA VAL A 165 -16.63 -1.22 -9.29
C VAL A 165 -18.07 -1.28 -9.80
N GLU A 166 -19.03 -1.67 -8.96
CA GLU A 166 -20.45 -1.73 -9.35
C GLU A 166 -21.04 -0.37 -9.69
N TYR A 167 -20.68 0.66 -8.92
CA TYR A 167 -21.11 2.04 -9.15
C TYR A 167 -20.66 2.53 -10.52
N LEU A 168 -19.36 2.40 -10.82
CA LEU A 168 -18.80 2.87 -12.09
C LEU A 168 -19.35 2.09 -13.29
N LYS A 169 -19.53 0.76 -13.16
CA LYS A 169 -20.21 -0.07 -14.18
C LYS A 169 -21.61 0.44 -14.49
N LYS A 170 -22.43 0.62 -13.46
CA LYS A 170 -23.87 0.93 -13.63
C LYS A 170 -24.14 2.39 -13.99
N LYS A 171 -23.32 3.33 -13.50
CA LYS A 171 -23.52 4.76 -13.72
C LYS A 171 -22.79 5.28 -14.95
N LEU A 172 -21.59 4.78 -15.21
CA LEU A 172 -20.69 5.35 -16.21
C LEU A 172 -20.33 4.37 -17.32
N GLY A 173 -20.86 3.14 -17.28
CA GLY A 173 -20.57 2.11 -18.29
C GLY A 173 -19.14 1.57 -18.21
N VAL A 174 -18.46 1.78 -17.10
CA VAL A 174 -17.04 1.44 -16.92
C VAL A 174 -16.92 0.00 -16.44
N GLU A 175 -16.45 -0.89 -17.31
CA GLU A 175 -16.41 -2.32 -16.99
C GLU A 175 -15.31 -2.70 -16.00
N LYS A 176 -14.24 -1.92 -15.88
CA LYS A 176 -13.07 -2.28 -15.06
C LYS A 176 -12.44 -1.03 -14.44
N LEU A 177 -11.93 -1.17 -13.21
CA LEU A 177 -11.06 -0.19 -12.58
C LEU A 177 -9.61 -0.64 -12.74
N SER A 178 -8.81 0.15 -13.45
CA SER A 178 -7.37 -0.02 -13.51
C SER A 178 -6.67 1.34 -13.53
N GLY A 179 -5.49 1.41 -12.90
CA GLY A 179 -4.64 2.61 -12.94
C GLY A 179 -4.18 3.02 -14.36
N TYR A 180 -4.37 2.19 -15.39
CA TYR A 180 -4.02 2.53 -16.78
C TYR A 180 -5.18 3.17 -17.53
N LYS A 181 -4.84 4.00 -18.53
CA LYS A 181 -5.75 4.72 -19.42
C LYS A 181 -6.92 3.84 -19.87
N ASP A 182 -8.04 3.97 -19.19
CA ASP A 182 -9.33 3.80 -19.86
C ASP A 182 -9.86 5.16 -20.32
N GLU A 183 -10.38 5.17 -21.54
CA GLU A 183 -11.15 6.22 -22.22
C GLU A 183 -12.52 6.47 -21.56
N ASN A 184 -12.59 6.25 -20.25
CA ASN A 184 -13.82 6.31 -19.49
C ASN A 184 -14.08 7.75 -19.07
N ASN A 185 -15.27 8.28 -19.40
CA ASN A 185 -15.76 9.62 -19.06
C ASN A 185 -16.02 9.83 -17.56
N ILE A 186 -15.19 9.26 -16.67
CA ILE A 186 -15.27 9.51 -15.23
C ILE A 186 -14.68 10.90 -14.96
N PRO A 187 -15.41 11.81 -14.30
CA PRO A 187 -14.81 13.08 -13.87
C PRO A 187 -13.61 12.84 -12.95
N ASP A 188 -12.49 13.54 -13.17
CA ASP A 188 -11.25 13.36 -12.40
C ASP A 188 -11.47 13.44 -10.89
N LEU A 189 -12.32 14.36 -10.43
CA LEU A 189 -12.63 14.51 -9.00
C LEU A 189 -13.37 13.29 -8.42
N ASP A 190 -14.25 12.66 -9.22
CA ASP A 190 -14.97 11.45 -8.79
C ASP A 190 -14.00 10.28 -8.66
N TYR A 191 -13.12 10.15 -9.64
CA TYR A 191 -12.07 9.14 -9.64
C TYR A 191 -11.16 9.32 -8.42
N ARG A 192 -10.62 10.53 -8.19
CA ARG A 192 -9.79 10.84 -7.00
C ARG A 192 -10.51 10.56 -5.68
N THR A 193 -11.81 10.81 -5.63
CA THR A 193 -12.63 10.56 -4.43
C THR A 193 -12.79 9.06 -4.15
N ILE A 194 -13.00 8.26 -5.20
CA ILE A 194 -13.10 6.80 -5.11
C ILE A 194 -11.74 6.17 -4.73
N GLU A 195 -10.65 6.66 -5.31
CA GLU A 195 -9.28 6.23 -4.98
C GLU A 195 -8.92 6.58 -3.52
N MET A 196 -9.30 7.78 -3.04
CA MET A 196 -9.12 8.17 -1.64
C MET A 196 -9.83 7.19 -0.70
N ASP A 197 -11.08 6.83 -0.99
CA ASP A 197 -11.85 5.94 -0.13
C ASP A 197 -11.27 4.49 -0.13
N ALA A 198 -10.71 4.04 -1.25
CA ALA A 198 -9.99 2.77 -1.33
C ALA A 198 -8.68 2.77 -0.53
N ASP A 199 -7.87 3.84 -0.62
CA ASP A 199 -6.66 4.03 0.19
C ASP A 199 -6.99 3.97 1.69
N ALA A 200 -8.02 4.71 2.07
CA ALA A 200 -8.53 4.77 3.41
C ALA A 200 -8.99 3.41 3.96
N PHE A 201 -9.74 2.65 3.15
CA PHE A 201 -10.15 1.29 3.49
C PHE A 201 -8.92 0.42 3.77
N ALA A 202 -7.92 0.47 2.89
CA ALA A 202 -6.69 -0.30 3.03
C ALA A 202 -5.94 0.02 4.33
N ILE A 203 -5.79 1.31 4.64
CA ILE A 203 -5.10 1.77 5.85
C ILE A 203 -5.86 1.34 7.10
N SER A 204 -7.19 1.49 7.09
CA SER A 204 -8.04 1.10 8.22
C SER A 204 -7.92 -0.40 8.51
N MET A 205 -7.87 -1.24 7.47
CA MET A 205 -7.67 -2.68 7.61
C MET A 205 -6.27 -3.04 8.13
N LEU A 206 -5.22 -2.36 7.67
CA LEU A 206 -3.84 -2.59 8.16
C LEU A 206 -3.70 -2.19 9.64
N VAL A 207 -4.23 -1.02 10.02
CA VAL A 207 -4.21 -0.55 11.41
C VAL A 207 -5.00 -1.50 12.31
N ASN A 208 -6.19 -1.92 11.88
CA ASN A 208 -6.98 -2.91 12.60
C ASN A 208 -6.22 -4.25 12.72
N GLU A 209 -5.53 -4.71 11.67
CA GLU A 209 -4.70 -5.91 11.75
C GLU A 209 -3.57 -5.77 12.79
N ILE A 210 -2.88 -4.63 12.81
CA ILE A 210 -1.83 -4.34 13.80
C ILE A 210 -2.37 -4.41 15.24
N ILE A 211 -3.54 -3.81 15.47
CA ILE A 211 -4.11 -3.72 16.82
C ILE A 211 -4.70 -5.04 17.27
N CYS A 212 -5.51 -5.68 16.43
CA CYS A 212 -6.26 -6.89 16.79
C CYS A 212 -5.44 -8.18 16.67
N ASN A 213 -4.39 -8.19 15.86
CA ASN A 213 -3.54 -9.38 15.64
C ASN A 213 -2.08 -9.13 16.05
N SER A 214 -1.87 -8.52 17.22
CA SER A 214 -0.54 -8.10 17.70
C SER A 214 0.51 -9.22 17.72
N GLU A 215 0.09 -10.47 17.97
CA GLU A 215 0.96 -11.66 17.97
C GLU A 215 1.59 -11.94 16.58
N LYS A 216 0.92 -11.56 15.48
CA LYS A 216 1.49 -11.68 14.12
C LYS A 216 2.76 -10.84 13.95
N TYR A 217 2.90 -9.79 14.75
CA TYR A 217 3.98 -8.81 14.67
C TYR A 217 5.06 -9.02 15.74
N LYS A 218 5.05 -10.15 16.46
CA LYS A 218 5.98 -10.39 17.56
C LYS A 218 7.45 -10.34 17.17
N GLU A 219 7.81 -10.84 15.98
CA GLU A 219 9.19 -10.84 15.51
C GLU A 219 9.66 -9.42 15.19
N LEU A 220 8.79 -8.59 14.60
CA LEU A 220 9.05 -7.17 14.41
C LEU A 220 9.22 -6.47 15.78
N LYS A 221 8.31 -6.72 16.72
CA LYS A 221 8.36 -6.10 18.05
C LYS A 221 9.66 -6.39 18.83
N LYS A 222 10.32 -7.53 18.58
CA LYS A 222 11.61 -7.86 19.19
C LYS A 222 12.76 -6.96 18.72
N VAL A 223 12.63 -6.35 17.53
CA VAL A 223 13.69 -5.54 16.91
C VAL A 223 13.38 -4.04 16.94
N LEU A 224 12.17 -3.66 17.34
CA LEU A 224 11.78 -2.27 17.54
C LEU A 224 12.17 -1.79 18.94
N ASN A 225 12.45 -0.48 19.07
CA ASN A 225 12.74 0.12 20.37
C ASN A 225 11.46 0.48 21.13
N ASP A 226 10.38 0.79 20.41
CA ASP A 226 9.07 1.11 20.95
C ASP A 226 7.96 0.45 20.11
N GLU A 227 6.89 0.01 20.75
CA GLU A 227 5.79 -0.68 20.05
C GLU A 227 5.08 0.23 19.04
N ASN A 228 5.11 1.57 19.21
CA ASN A 228 4.52 2.48 18.24
C ASN A 228 5.38 2.63 16.98
N GLU A 229 6.64 2.18 16.97
CA GLU A 229 7.48 2.20 15.76
C GLU A 229 6.90 1.32 14.64
N ILE A 230 6.01 0.37 14.96
CA ILE A 230 5.29 -0.40 13.94
C ILE A 230 4.46 0.49 12.99
N TYR A 231 3.92 1.62 13.49
CA TYR A 231 3.16 2.56 12.67
C TYR A 231 4.09 3.38 11.75
N LYS A 232 5.36 3.59 12.15
CA LYS A 232 6.39 4.13 11.26
C LYS A 232 6.67 3.15 10.12
N ILE A 233 6.84 1.87 10.44
CA ILE A 233 7.08 0.81 9.44
C ILE A 233 5.89 0.68 8.48
N LEU A 234 4.65 0.78 8.98
CA LEU A 234 3.45 0.86 8.14
C LEU A 234 3.49 2.08 7.21
N ALA A 235 3.77 3.28 7.75
CA ALA A 235 3.84 4.50 6.96
C ALA A 235 4.94 4.44 5.89
N TYR A 236 6.09 3.83 6.20
CA TYR A 236 7.14 3.57 5.23
C TYR A 236 6.66 2.65 4.09
N GLY A 237 5.96 1.56 4.41
CA GLY A 237 5.39 0.66 3.40
C GLY A 237 4.39 1.36 2.48
N ILE A 238 3.48 2.17 3.03
CA ILE A 238 2.51 2.95 2.23
C ILE A 238 3.25 3.96 1.32
N ASN A 239 4.26 4.66 1.85
CA ASN A 239 5.01 5.64 1.08
C ASN A 239 5.84 5.00 -0.05
N ILE A 240 6.36 3.78 0.15
CA ILE A 240 7.00 3.00 -0.91
C ILE A 240 6.06 2.82 -2.10
N VAL A 241 4.79 2.46 -1.85
CA VAL A 241 3.78 2.31 -2.91
C VAL A 241 3.61 3.62 -3.65
N PHE A 242 3.37 4.72 -2.93
CA PHE A 242 3.10 6.00 -3.58
C PHE A 242 4.28 6.55 -4.39
N LEU A 243 5.52 6.42 -3.89
CA LEU A 243 6.73 6.83 -4.61
C LEU A 243 6.93 6.02 -5.89
N LEU A 244 6.70 4.70 -5.82
CA LEU A 244 6.82 3.84 -6.99
C LEU A 244 5.70 4.09 -8.01
N MET A 245 4.48 4.40 -7.55
CA MET A 245 3.40 4.82 -8.44
C MET A 245 3.72 6.15 -9.13
N GLU A 246 4.22 7.15 -8.41
CA GLU A 246 4.65 8.43 -8.99
C GLU A 246 5.67 8.21 -10.12
N LYS A 247 6.66 7.33 -9.88
CA LYS A 247 7.65 6.94 -10.88
C LYS A 247 7.04 6.25 -12.11
N ASP A 248 6.01 5.43 -11.91
CA ASP A 248 5.37 4.67 -13.00
C ASP A 248 4.39 5.50 -13.84
N TYR A 249 3.71 6.46 -13.23
CA TYR A 249 2.65 7.24 -13.87
C TYR A 249 3.07 8.66 -14.30
N GLY A 250 4.14 9.20 -13.70
CA GLY A 250 4.67 10.53 -14.02
C GLY A 250 3.59 11.61 -14.00
N ILE A 251 3.51 12.42 -15.07
CA ILE A 251 2.56 13.54 -15.20
C ILE A 251 1.09 13.09 -15.08
N ASN A 252 0.75 11.87 -15.49
CA ASN A 252 -0.63 11.37 -15.42
C ASN A 252 -1.08 11.02 -14.00
N TYR A 253 -0.14 10.94 -13.05
CA TYR A 253 -0.44 10.63 -11.65
C TYR A 253 -1.43 11.64 -11.06
N ASN A 254 -1.16 12.94 -11.20
CA ASN A 254 -1.96 14.01 -10.60
C ASN A 254 -3.36 14.19 -11.21
N ASN A 255 -3.64 13.60 -12.37
CA ASN A 255 -4.96 13.69 -12.96
C ASN A 255 -5.94 12.70 -12.30
N ARG A 256 -5.48 11.48 -12.03
CA ARG A 256 -6.30 10.39 -11.46
C ARG A 256 -6.15 10.24 -9.95
N TYR A 257 -4.94 10.42 -9.46
CA TYR A 257 -4.65 10.36 -8.05
C TYR A 257 -4.60 11.77 -7.48
N LEU A 258 -4.94 11.87 -6.20
CA LEU A 258 -4.58 13.07 -5.45
C LEU A 258 -3.06 13.26 -5.51
N PRO A 259 -2.59 14.53 -5.50
CA PRO A 259 -1.19 14.85 -5.30
C PRO A 259 -0.58 13.99 -4.20
N LEU A 260 0.68 13.60 -4.38
CA LEU A 260 1.36 12.67 -3.48
C LEU A 260 1.36 13.16 -2.03
N THR A 261 1.50 14.48 -1.82
CA THR A 261 1.41 15.10 -0.49
C THR A 261 0.02 14.94 0.13
N ASP A 262 -1.07 15.17 -0.62
CA ASP A 262 -2.45 14.95 -0.16
C ASP A 262 -2.67 13.52 0.30
N ARG A 263 -2.30 12.54 -0.54
CA ARG A 263 -2.47 11.11 -0.21
C ARG A 263 -1.74 10.72 1.06
N ARG A 264 -0.56 11.29 1.31
CA ARG A 264 0.22 11.03 2.54
C ARG A 264 -0.41 11.66 3.78
N ILE A 265 -0.91 12.89 3.67
CA ILE A 265 -1.63 13.55 4.76
C ILE A 265 -2.89 12.76 5.10
N LEU A 266 -3.65 12.35 4.09
CA LEU A 266 -4.82 11.49 4.28
C LEU A 266 -4.44 10.14 4.90
N ALA A 267 -3.35 9.53 4.45
CA ALA A 267 -2.87 8.28 5.03
C ALA A 267 -2.50 8.44 6.51
N LEU A 268 -1.80 9.52 6.86
CA LEU A 268 -1.48 9.89 8.24
C LEU A 268 -2.75 10.04 9.09
N ASP A 269 -3.71 10.83 8.61
CA ASP A 269 -4.97 11.09 9.31
C ASP A 269 -5.79 9.81 9.47
N CYS A 270 -5.78 8.92 8.47
CA CYS A 270 -6.41 7.60 8.56
C CYS A 270 -5.75 6.72 9.64
N ILE A 271 -4.40 6.69 9.71
CA ILE A 271 -3.69 5.90 10.71
C ILE A 271 -4.02 6.40 12.12
N ILE A 272 -3.95 7.72 12.34
CA ILE A 272 -4.23 8.34 13.64
C ILE A 272 -5.68 8.09 14.04
N THR A 273 -6.63 8.36 13.15
CA THR A 273 -8.06 8.21 13.42
C THR A 273 -8.44 6.78 13.74
N ASN A 274 -7.96 5.80 12.96
CA ASN A 274 -8.25 4.39 13.26
C ASN A 274 -7.64 3.95 14.59
N LYS A 275 -6.45 4.45 14.92
CA LYS A 275 -5.79 4.14 16.18
C LYS A 275 -6.55 4.72 17.38
N SER A 276 -6.99 5.98 17.30
CA SER A 276 -7.73 6.64 18.39
C SER A 276 -9.11 6.02 18.61
N ILE A 277 -9.80 5.61 17.55
CA ILE A 277 -11.09 4.89 17.62
C ILE A 277 -10.93 3.52 18.31
N ILE A 278 -9.84 2.80 18.04
CA ILE A 278 -9.65 1.43 18.54
C ILE A 278 -8.98 1.43 19.94
N LYS A 279 -8.24 2.48 20.35
CA LYS A 279 -7.67 2.66 21.71
C LYS A 279 -7.63 4.14 22.14
N ALA A 280 -8.31 4.47 23.24
CA ALA A 280 -8.57 5.83 23.74
C ALA A 280 -7.45 6.50 24.59
N SER A 281 -6.16 6.19 24.41
CA SER A 281 -5.14 6.73 25.33
C SER A 281 -3.71 6.78 24.78
N ILE A 282 -3.42 7.67 23.82
CA ILE A 282 -2.03 8.06 23.51
C ILE A 282 -1.99 9.56 23.20
N ASN A 283 -0.83 10.19 23.41
CA ASN A 283 -0.54 11.54 22.95
C ASN A 283 -0.47 11.57 21.41
N ASP A 284 -1.58 11.96 20.78
CA ASP A 284 -1.75 11.98 19.32
C ASP A 284 -0.73 12.89 18.61
N GLU A 285 -0.21 13.91 19.29
CA GLU A 285 0.74 14.88 18.75
C GLU A 285 2.10 14.23 18.45
N LEU A 286 2.64 13.45 19.39
CA LEU A 286 3.91 12.74 19.23
C LEU A 286 3.84 11.70 18.10
N ILE A 287 2.70 11.00 17.97
CA ILE A 287 2.50 10.02 16.88
C ILE A 287 2.40 10.74 15.53
N ARG A 288 1.71 11.87 15.49
CA ARG A 288 1.58 12.68 14.28
C ARG A 288 2.95 13.13 13.78
N GLU A 289 3.79 13.68 14.65
CA GLU A 289 5.17 14.07 14.32
C GLU A 289 5.98 12.88 13.80
N VAL A 290 5.93 11.76 14.53
CA VAL A 290 6.64 10.53 14.18
C VAL A 290 6.27 9.99 12.80
N ILE A 291 4.98 9.96 12.45
CA ILE A 291 4.53 9.44 11.16
C ILE A 291 4.79 10.48 10.06
N TYR A 292 4.61 11.77 10.35
CA TYR A 292 4.93 12.85 9.41
C TYR A 292 6.43 12.83 9.02
N GLU A 293 7.32 12.75 10.01
CA GLU A 293 8.76 12.56 9.78
C GLU A 293 9.01 11.32 8.94
N SER A 294 8.29 10.23 9.20
CA SER A 294 8.44 8.98 8.43
C SER A 294 8.17 9.18 6.92
N PHE A 295 7.22 10.04 6.55
CA PHE A 295 6.98 10.34 5.13
C PHE A 295 8.13 11.13 4.49
N ILE A 296 8.67 12.14 5.19
CA ILE A 296 9.81 12.94 4.73
C ILE A 296 11.05 12.05 4.57
N ASN A 297 11.26 11.19 5.55
CA ASN A 297 12.41 10.32 5.69
C ASN A 297 12.55 9.32 4.54
N VAL A 298 11.50 8.55 4.23
CA VAL A 298 11.53 7.59 3.12
C VAL A 298 11.72 8.29 1.77
N GLN A 299 11.16 9.49 1.61
CA GLN A 299 11.39 10.27 0.40
C GLN A 299 12.84 10.74 0.26
N ASN A 300 13.44 11.24 1.33
CA ASN A 300 14.86 11.62 1.31
C ASN A 300 15.74 10.42 0.96
N CYS A 301 15.46 9.24 1.52
CA CYS A 301 16.13 8.00 1.14
C CYS A 301 15.96 7.72 -0.35
N PHE A 302 14.71 7.73 -0.85
CA PHE A 302 14.40 7.45 -2.24
C PHE A 302 15.11 8.41 -3.20
N TYR A 303 15.00 9.73 -2.98
CA TYR A 303 15.67 10.75 -3.81
C TYR A 303 17.19 10.63 -3.76
N THR A 304 17.77 10.33 -2.60
CA THR A 304 19.20 10.06 -2.49
C THR A 304 19.61 8.83 -3.30
N LEU A 305 18.81 7.76 -3.25
CA LEU A 305 19.07 6.51 -3.98
C LEU A 305 18.90 6.64 -5.49
N GLU A 306 18.06 7.56 -5.95
CA GLU A 306 17.85 7.88 -7.37
C GLU A 306 18.80 8.98 -7.88
N ASN A 307 19.69 9.52 -7.04
CA ASN A 307 20.59 10.64 -7.35
C ASN A 307 19.85 11.93 -7.77
N GLU A 308 18.70 12.18 -7.15
CA GLU A 308 17.96 13.43 -7.32
C GLU A 308 18.74 14.64 -6.78
N SER A 309 18.47 15.82 -7.34
CA SER A 309 19.15 17.04 -6.92
C SER A 309 18.74 17.47 -5.51
N LYS A 310 19.69 18.02 -4.74
CA LYS A 310 19.40 18.60 -3.40
C LYS A 310 18.32 19.69 -3.46
N GLU A 311 18.25 20.44 -4.56
CA GLU A 311 17.22 21.46 -4.77
C GLU A 311 15.81 20.85 -4.86
N ASN A 312 15.66 19.69 -5.52
CA ASN A 312 14.38 18.97 -5.57
C ASN A 312 13.97 18.41 -4.20
N ILE A 313 14.94 17.96 -3.40
CA ILE A 313 14.71 17.50 -2.02
C ILE A 313 14.21 18.65 -1.14
N GLU A 314 14.86 19.82 -1.20
CA GLU A 314 14.46 20.98 -0.39
C GLU A 314 13.13 21.58 -0.85
N LYS A 315 12.90 21.72 -2.17
CA LYS A 315 11.57 22.12 -2.70
C LYS A 315 10.45 21.21 -2.22
N PHE A 316 10.71 19.92 -2.11
CA PHE A 316 9.73 18.98 -1.59
C PHE A 316 9.42 19.23 -0.10
N LYS A 317 10.44 19.42 0.74
CA LYS A 317 10.23 19.75 2.15
C LYS A 317 9.42 21.04 2.30
N ASP A 318 9.76 22.07 1.53
CA ASP A 318 9.04 23.34 1.51
C ASP A 318 7.58 23.16 1.06
N ASN A 319 7.33 22.31 0.08
CA ASN A 319 5.97 22.01 -0.40
C ASN A 319 5.12 21.30 0.66
N ILE A 320 5.68 20.41 1.49
CA ILE A 320 4.89 19.81 2.58
C ILE A 320 4.67 20.82 3.71
N LEU A 321 5.69 21.59 4.08
CA LEU A 321 5.58 22.55 5.20
C LEU A 321 4.62 23.70 4.90
N ASN A 322 4.53 24.13 3.64
CA ASN A 322 3.66 25.22 3.19
C ASN A 322 2.45 24.70 2.39
N TYR A 323 2.06 23.46 2.62
CA TYR A 323 1.08 22.77 1.79
C TYR A 323 -0.32 23.38 1.90
N ASP A 324 -0.97 23.55 0.76
CA ASP A 324 -2.35 24.03 0.65
C ASP A 324 -3.32 22.83 0.56
N HIS A 325 -4.19 22.68 1.57
CA HIS A 325 -5.13 21.55 1.71
C HIS A 325 -6.30 21.56 0.72
N ASN A 326 -6.29 22.45 -0.28
CA ASN A 326 -7.36 22.59 -1.26
C ASN A 326 -7.77 21.27 -1.95
N GLY A 327 -6.82 20.38 -2.27
CA GLY A 327 -7.11 19.07 -2.89
C GLY A 327 -7.91 18.12 -1.99
N ILE A 328 -7.58 18.09 -0.69
CA ILE A 328 -8.30 17.31 0.32
C ILE A 328 -9.71 17.87 0.52
N ASP A 329 -9.85 19.19 0.60
CA ASP A 329 -11.15 19.85 0.77
C ASP A 329 -12.11 19.59 -0.39
N GLU A 330 -11.61 19.59 -1.63
CA GLU A 330 -12.39 19.26 -2.82
C GLU A 330 -12.92 17.83 -2.78
N VAL A 331 -12.05 16.87 -2.46
CA VAL A 331 -12.43 15.45 -2.38
C VAL A 331 -13.39 15.20 -1.21
N ASN A 332 -13.17 15.82 -0.04
CA ASN A 332 -14.07 15.68 1.11
C ASN A 332 -15.47 16.22 0.81
N LYS A 333 -15.56 17.39 0.15
CA LYS A 333 -16.85 17.92 -0.33
C LYS A 333 -17.49 16.96 -1.32
N ARG A 334 -16.71 16.41 -2.27
CA ARG A 334 -17.23 15.48 -3.27
C ARG A 334 -17.71 14.16 -2.65
N TRP A 335 -17.01 13.65 -1.64
CA TRP A 335 -17.37 12.42 -0.93
C TRP A 335 -18.77 12.48 -0.34
N GLN A 336 -19.18 13.63 0.22
CA GLN A 336 -20.54 13.81 0.76
C GLN A 336 -21.63 13.51 -0.27
N PHE A 337 -21.36 13.73 -1.56
CA PHE A 337 -22.27 13.39 -2.65
C PHE A 337 -22.10 11.93 -3.09
N ILE A 338 -20.88 11.51 -3.44
CA ILE A 338 -20.61 10.17 -3.99
C ILE A 338 -21.00 9.06 -3.01
N ARG A 339 -20.74 9.25 -1.71
CA ARG A 339 -21.11 8.29 -0.66
C ARG A 339 -22.59 7.92 -0.70
N ASN A 340 -23.47 8.90 -0.94
CA ASN A 340 -24.91 8.63 -1.01
C ASN A 340 -25.27 7.80 -2.25
N GLU A 341 -24.56 7.96 -3.35
CA GLU A 341 -24.75 7.14 -4.54
C GLU A 341 -24.17 5.73 -4.37
N LEU A 342 -23.05 5.59 -3.66
CA LEU A 342 -22.39 4.32 -3.36
C LEU A 342 -23.20 3.41 -2.43
N LYS A 343 -24.09 3.95 -1.59
CA LYS A 343 -24.91 3.17 -0.62
C LYS A 343 -25.66 1.98 -1.24
N ASN A 344 -26.02 2.06 -2.52
CA ASN A 344 -26.74 0.98 -3.20
C ASN A 344 -25.83 -0.16 -3.68
N TYR A 345 -24.52 0.06 -3.68
CA TYR A 345 -23.51 -0.83 -4.23
C TYR A 345 -22.51 -1.31 -3.18
N THR A 346 -22.36 -0.55 -2.10
CA THR A 346 -21.50 -0.91 -0.97
C THR A 346 -21.98 -2.20 -0.31
N ARG A 347 -20.99 -2.99 0.13
CA ARG A 347 -21.19 -4.24 0.85
C ARG A 347 -20.94 -4.07 2.35
N LEU A 348 -20.19 -3.04 2.71
CA LEU A 348 -19.90 -2.62 4.08
C LEU A 348 -20.57 -1.27 4.38
N GLY A 349 -20.70 -0.93 5.66
CA GLY A 349 -21.05 0.43 6.05
C GLY A 349 -19.98 1.43 5.60
N LEU A 350 -20.35 2.42 4.78
CA LEU A 350 -19.43 3.47 4.32
C LEU A 350 -19.03 4.39 5.48
N SER A 351 -17.73 4.65 5.64
CA SER A 351 -17.17 5.56 6.65
C SER A 351 -17.70 7.00 6.51
N MET A 352 -17.67 7.74 7.63
CA MET A 352 -17.75 9.19 7.62
C MET A 352 -16.32 9.73 7.68
N TRP A 353 -15.96 10.56 6.71
CA TRP A 353 -14.72 11.33 6.66
C TRP A 353 -14.95 12.68 7.31
#